data_AF-A0A975LD03-F1
#
_entry.id   AF-A0A975LD03-F1
#
_cell.length_a   1.000
_cell.length_b   1.000
_cell.length_c   1.000
_cell.angle_alpha   90.00
_cell.angle_beta   90.00
_cell.angle_gamma   90.00
#
_symmetry.space_group_name_H-M   'P 1'
#
loop_
_entity.id
_entity.type
_entity.pdbx_description
1 polymer ?
#
loop_
_entity_poly.entity_id
_entity_poly.type
_entity_poly.pdbx_seq_one_letter_code
_entity_poly.pdbx_strand_id
1 'polypeptide(L)'
;MKFHILDIFRIRKKFKEYSLDKKRSQEYRILKNKQKEFVNLLNSYHHIQYNINPFLYVGTNPKEVVYIEDIRITYQDYFEDTQPVLYIVRNPYIKVKQRKQLVNEIIKKWEYDYYKDIDSKLKRILEQASFIPVKRVEKIKNRRINAYMACALLFLILLRQYSFLQVIPYVGPAFTKINRLLIYTRYYNIASIIVYLSIVISMYLIIVKVYFDKVLKFGLSAKGFLIKERDRMLKKFKPNIKKIRKHLYKLTKCVKVEEKYQINELFNSKIIVKRIQRYGRNVINRVGIFTSYYKEILLVSKILRLIHFGLIIYLIISLFLVNNIAFW
;
A
#
# COMPACT_ATOMS: atom_id res chain seq x y z
N MET A 1 -17.53 -12.83 41.93
CA MET A 1 -16.39 -12.83 40.96
C MET A 1 -15.95 -11.39 40.71
N LYS A 2 -14.85 -10.94 41.33
CA LYS A 2 -14.28 -9.61 41.08
C LYS A 2 -13.36 -9.68 39.85
N PHE A 3 -13.84 -9.29 38.68
CA PHE A 3 -12.97 -9.09 37.51
C PHE A 3 -12.14 -7.83 37.74
N HIS A 4 -10.82 -7.98 37.93
CA HIS A 4 -9.93 -6.84 38.00
C HIS A 4 -9.85 -6.17 36.62
N ILE A 5 -9.91 -4.83 36.59
CA ILE A 5 -9.81 -4.02 35.37
C ILE A 5 -8.61 -4.43 34.49
N LEU A 6 -7.52 -4.91 35.10
CA LEU A 6 -6.33 -5.43 34.43
C LEU A 6 -6.60 -6.67 33.54
N ASP A 7 -7.55 -7.53 33.91
CA ASP A 7 -7.91 -8.71 33.12
C ASP A 7 -8.67 -8.32 31.84
N ILE A 8 -9.48 -7.28 31.91
CA ILE A 8 -10.15 -6.69 30.73
C ILE A 8 -9.12 -6.11 29.76
N PHE A 9 -8.05 -5.49 30.26
CA PHE A 9 -6.94 -4.99 29.42
C PHE A 9 -6.12 -6.12 28.80
N ARG A 10 -5.85 -7.21 29.54
CA ARG A 10 -5.17 -8.42 29.00
C ARG A 10 -6.01 -9.11 27.92
N ILE A 11 -7.32 -9.24 28.13
CA ILE A 11 -8.26 -9.80 27.15
C ILE A 11 -8.33 -8.93 25.91
N ARG A 12 -8.47 -7.59 26.06
CA ARG A 12 -8.42 -6.66 24.91
C ARG A 12 -7.10 -6.73 24.16
N LYS A 13 -5.96 -6.88 24.84
CA LYS A 13 -4.64 -7.04 24.22
C LYS A 13 -4.58 -8.34 23.42
N LYS A 14 -4.98 -9.47 24.01
CA LYS A 14 -5.06 -10.78 23.33
C LYS A 14 -5.99 -10.76 22.11
N PHE A 15 -7.19 -10.18 22.21
CA PHE A 15 -8.12 -10.07 21.07
C PHE A 15 -7.55 -9.17 19.96
N LYS A 16 -6.84 -8.10 20.33
CA LYS A 16 -6.18 -7.20 19.38
C LYS A 16 -5.03 -7.91 18.66
N GLU A 17 -4.20 -8.67 19.38
CA GLU A 17 -3.15 -9.53 18.84
C GLU A 17 -3.74 -10.62 17.93
N TYR A 18 -4.78 -11.34 18.38
CA TYR A 18 -5.46 -12.35 17.58
C TYR A 18 -6.10 -11.78 16.31
N SER A 19 -6.67 -10.56 16.38
CA SER A 19 -7.20 -9.86 15.20
C SER A 19 -6.09 -9.39 14.25
N LEU A 20 -4.92 -9.02 14.78
CA LEU A 20 -3.75 -8.63 14.01
C LEU A 20 -3.13 -9.85 13.34
N ASP A 21 -3.09 -11.00 14.01
CA ASP A 21 -2.58 -12.25 13.44
C ASP A 21 -3.58 -12.88 12.46
N LYS A 22 -4.89 -12.74 12.69
CA LYS A 22 -5.94 -13.09 11.71
C LYS A 22 -5.88 -12.20 10.46
N LYS A 23 -5.56 -10.90 10.61
CA LYS A 23 -5.31 -9.99 9.48
C LYS A 23 -3.99 -10.28 8.77
N ARG A 24 -2.89 -10.50 9.51
CA ARG A 24 -1.59 -10.92 8.96
C ARG A 24 -1.74 -12.23 8.17
N SER A 25 -2.45 -13.23 8.69
CA SER A 25 -2.68 -14.52 8.02
C SER A 25 -3.65 -14.47 6.82
N GLN A 26 -4.41 -13.38 6.65
CA GLN A 26 -5.21 -13.09 5.46
C GLN A 26 -4.42 -12.31 4.39
N GLU A 27 -3.40 -11.54 4.79
CA GLU A 27 -2.62 -10.67 3.90
C GLU A 27 -1.56 -11.40 3.05
N TYR A 28 -1.32 -12.70 3.27
CA TYR A 28 -0.12 -13.40 2.76
C TYR A 28 -0.29 -14.46 1.68
N ARG A 29 -1.46 -14.65 1.06
CA ARG A 29 -1.59 -15.84 0.20
C ARG A 29 -2.30 -15.55 -1.11
N ILE A 30 -1.52 -15.34 -2.19
CA ILE A 30 -1.94 -15.71 -3.56
C ILE A 30 -2.46 -17.16 -3.52
N LEU A 31 -1.79 -18.00 -2.75
CA LEU A 31 -2.19 -19.36 -2.47
C LEU A 31 -3.59 -19.46 -1.85
N LYS A 32 -4.15 -18.56 -1.02
CA LYS A 32 -5.44 -18.78 -0.31
C LYS A 32 -6.66 -18.72 -1.24
N ASN A 33 -6.62 -17.85 -2.24
CA ASN A 33 -7.70 -17.77 -3.23
C ASN A 33 -7.52 -18.82 -4.33
N LYS A 34 -6.28 -19.24 -4.62
CA LYS A 34 -5.98 -20.42 -5.42
C LYS A 34 -5.97 -21.72 -4.60
N GLN A 35 -6.22 -21.69 -3.30
CA GLN A 35 -5.99 -22.84 -2.42
C GLN A 35 -7.05 -23.90 -2.75
N LYS A 36 -8.27 -23.55 -3.14
CA LYS A 36 -9.20 -24.58 -3.63
C LYS A 36 -8.70 -25.34 -4.87
N GLU A 37 -7.83 -24.75 -5.71
CA GLU A 37 -7.15 -25.42 -6.83
C GLU A 37 -5.76 -26.00 -6.45
N PHE A 38 -5.12 -25.50 -5.38
CA PHE A 38 -3.72 -25.80 -5.03
C PHE A 38 -3.46 -26.24 -3.56
N VAL A 39 -4.49 -26.49 -2.73
CA VAL A 39 -4.36 -26.90 -1.31
C VAL A 39 -3.68 -28.25 -1.17
N ASN A 40 -3.86 -29.14 -2.15
CA ASN A 40 -3.27 -30.47 -2.10
C ASN A 40 -1.80 -30.52 -2.56
N LEU A 41 -1.16 -29.38 -2.88
CA LEU A 41 0.04 -29.34 -3.74
C LEU A 41 1.41 -29.21 -3.09
N LEU A 42 1.51 -28.96 -1.79
CA LEU A 42 2.79 -29.21 -1.13
C LEU A 42 3.10 -30.71 -1.26
N ASN A 43 2.19 -31.58 -0.86
CA ASN A 43 2.42 -33.02 -0.91
C ASN A 43 2.34 -33.66 -2.32
N SER A 44 1.64 -33.06 -3.30
CA SER A 44 1.35 -33.76 -4.56
C SER A 44 2.32 -33.52 -5.73
N TYR A 45 3.38 -32.72 -5.61
CA TYR A 45 4.45 -32.66 -6.63
C TYR A 45 5.87 -32.69 -6.03
N HIS A 46 6.04 -33.17 -4.78
CA HIS A 46 7.36 -33.29 -4.16
C HIS A 46 8.26 -34.28 -4.87
N HIS A 47 7.65 -35.28 -5.52
CA HIS A 47 8.30 -36.33 -6.28
C HIS A 47 8.82 -35.88 -7.65
N ILE A 48 8.50 -34.65 -8.08
CA ILE A 48 8.97 -34.07 -9.34
C ILE A 48 10.07 -33.03 -9.04
N GLN A 49 11.31 -33.36 -9.42
CA GLN A 49 12.44 -32.45 -9.39
C GLN A 49 12.87 -32.12 -10.82
N TYR A 50 13.46 -30.95 -11.02
CA TYR A 50 13.95 -30.54 -12.33
C TYR A 50 15.16 -29.61 -12.18
N ASN A 51 16.05 -29.63 -13.17
CA ASN A 51 17.25 -28.79 -13.15
C ASN A 51 16.93 -27.30 -13.32
N ILE A 52 15.95 -26.97 -14.16
CA ILE A 52 15.61 -25.59 -14.55
C ILE A 52 14.09 -25.40 -14.60
N ASN A 53 13.57 -24.36 -13.94
CA ASN A 53 12.18 -23.92 -14.14
C ASN A 53 12.11 -23.00 -15.37
N PRO A 54 11.37 -23.34 -16.43
CA PRO A 54 11.31 -22.53 -17.64
C PRO A 54 10.67 -21.14 -17.44
N PHE A 55 9.87 -20.96 -16.39
CA PHE A 55 9.28 -19.65 -16.06
C PHE A 55 10.21 -18.75 -15.23
N LEU A 56 11.25 -19.32 -14.61
CA LEU A 56 12.24 -18.59 -13.80
C LEU A 56 13.61 -18.52 -14.47
N TYR A 57 13.89 -19.36 -15.46
CA TYR A 57 15.17 -19.40 -16.14
C TYR A 57 15.48 -18.07 -16.82
N VAL A 58 16.73 -17.63 -16.68
CA VAL A 58 17.16 -16.28 -17.08
C VAL A 58 18.23 -16.32 -18.19
N GLY A 59 18.75 -17.50 -18.53
CA GLY A 59 19.96 -17.65 -19.32
C GLY A 59 21.17 -17.10 -18.58
N THR A 60 22.12 -17.96 -18.23
CA THR A 60 23.40 -17.55 -17.66
C THR A 60 24.30 -16.89 -18.70
N ASN A 61 24.21 -17.32 -19.97
CA ASN A 61 25.01 -16.84 -21.09
C ASN A 61 24.12 -16.60 -22.34
N PRO A 62 24.19 -15.45 -23.05
CA PRO A 62 23.37 -15.19 -24.24
C PRO A 62 23.64 -16.15 -25.41
N LYS A 63 24.78 -16.86 -25.41
CA LYS A 63 25.14 -17.87 -26.40
C LYS A 63 24.62 -19.28 -26.05
N GLU A 64 24.17 -19.49 -24.81
CA GLU A 64 23.75 -20.80 -24.32
C GLU A 64 22.23 -20.94 -24.51
N VAL A 65 21.85 -21.64 -25.58
CA VAL A 65 20.45 -21.84 -25.95
C VAL A 65 19.91 -23.05 -25.21
N VAL A 66 18.96 -22.81 -24.31
CA VAL A 66 18.24 -23.88 -23.59
C VAL A 66 16.83 -24.00 -24.13
N TYR A 67 16.47 -25.20 -24.57
CA TYR A 67 15.16 -25.54 -25.08
C TYR A 67 14.30 -26.19 -23.99
N ILE A 68 12.98 -26.09 -24.11
CA ILE A 68 12.04 -26.68 -23.13
C ILE A 68 12.18 -28.20 -23.06
N GLU A 69 12.47 -28.80 -24.20
CA GLU A 69 12.60 -30.23 -24.41
C GLU A 69 13.81 -30.82 -23.68
N ASP A 70 14.84 -30.00 -23.44
CA ASP A 70 16.12 -30.42 -22.83
C ASP A 70 16.11 -30.28 -21.30
N ILE A 71 15.00 -29.80 -20.71
CA ILE A 71 14.85 -29.70 -19.26
C ILE A 71 14.87 -31.11 -18.67
N ARG A 72 15.80 -31.33 -17.73
CA ARG A 72 15.99 -32.62 -17.06
C ARG A 72 15.05 -32.71 -15.86
N ILE A 73 14.28 -33.78 -15.79
CA ILE A 73 13.25 -34.03 -14.78
C ILE A 73 13.49 -35.38 -14.12
N THR A 74 13.50 -35.40 -12.79
CA THR A 74 13.41 -36.61 -11.99
C THR A 74 11.98 -36.74 -11.52
N TYR A 75 11.34 -37.88 -11.79
CA TYR A 75 9.97 -38.18 -11.37
C TYR A 75 10.02 -39.51 -10.60
N GLN A 76 10.13 -39.43 -9.27
CA GLN A 76 10.50 -40.57 -8.41
C GLN A 76 9.62 -41.82 -8.59
N ASP A 77 8.33 -41.64 -8.89
CA ASP A 77 7.38 -42.76 -9.03
C ASP A 77 7.23 -43.28 -10.47
N TYR A 78 7.89 -42.66 -11.46
CA TYR A 78 7.65 -42.93 -12.89
C TYR A 78 8.91 -43.24 -13.70
N PHE A 79 10.07 -42.75 -13.25
CA PHE A 79 11.36 -42.98 -13.89
C PHE A 79 12.43 -43.22 -12.81
N GLU A 80 13.28 -44.22 -13.00
CA GLU A 80 14.40 -44.53 -12.09
C GLU A 80 15.48 -43.42 -12.13
N ASP A 81 15.66 -42.80 -13.29
CA ASP A 81 16.69 -41.78 -13.53
C ASP A 81 16.12 -40.42 -13.94
N THR A 82 16.98 -39.39 -13.92
CA THR A 82 16.66 -38.08 -14.46
C THR A 82 16.58 -38.11 -15.99
N GLN A 83 15.41 -37.77 -16.54
CA GLN A 83 15.14 -37.82 -17.97
C GLN A 83 14.82 -36.44 -18.56
N PRO A 84 15.21 -36.12 -19.80
CA PRO A 84 14.79 -34.89 -20.45
C PRO A 84 13.29 -34.92 -20.75
N VAL A 85 12.63 -33.76 -20.77
CA VAL A 85 11.21 -33.63 -21.16
C VAL A 85 10.95 -34.30 -22.50
N LEU A 86 11.89 -34.18 -23.45
CA LEU A 86 11.79 -34.84 -24.76
C LEU A 86 11.56 -36.35 -24.64
N TYR A 87 12.31 -37.02 -23.77
CA TYR A 87 12.22 -38.46 -23.54
C TYR A 87 10.85 -38.80 -22.94
N ILE A 88 10.42 -38.08 -21.90
CA ILE A 88 9.13 -38.31 -21.21
C ILE A 88 7.95 -38.19 -22.20
N VAL A 89 8.02 -37.20 -23.08
CA VAL A 89 6.96 -36.88 -24.04
C VAL A 89 6.95 -37.85 -25.23
N ARG A 90 8.09 -38.45 -25.58
CA ARG A 90 8.24 -39.38 -26.70
C ARG A 90 8.31 -40.85 -26.30
N ASN A 91 8.32 -41.17 -25.00
CA ASN A 91 8.47 -42.54 -24.51
C ASN A 91 7.41 -43.47 -25.16
N PRO A 92 7.83 -44.44 -26.00
CA PRO A 92 6.91 -45.30 -26.73
C PRO A 92 6.18 -46.29 -25.82
N TYR A 93 6.76 -46.62 -24.66
CA TYR A 93 6.21 -47.55 -23.69
C TYR A 93 5.04 -46.96 -22.87
N ILE A 94 4.79 -45.64 -22.97
CA ILE A 94 3.72 -44.95 -22.25
C ILE A 94 2.61 -44.54 -23.23
N LYS A 95 1.35 -44.83 -22.88
CA LYS A 95 0.20 -44.44 -23.70
C LYS A 95 0.14 -42.91 -23.87
N VAL A 96 -0.27 -42.42 -25.04
CA VAL A 96 -0.37 -40.97 -25.34
C VAL A 96 -1.19 -40.22 -24.28
N LYS A 97 -2.26 -40.83 -23.75
CA LYS A 97 -3.09 -40.24 -22.68
C LYS A 97 -2.29 -40.01 -21.39
N GLN A 98 -1.48 -40.99 -20.98
CA GLN A 98 -0.61 -40.90 -19.81
C GLN A 98 0.51 -39.88 -20.03
N ARG A 99 1.13 -39.85 -21.20
CA ARG A 99 2.14 -38.83 -21.54
C ARG A 99 1.61 -37.41 -21.42
N LYS A 100 0.37 -37.15 -21.87
CA LYS A 100 -0.29 -35.86 -21.68
C LYS A 100 -0.58 -35.53 -20.21
N GLN A 101 -0.88 -36.53 -19.39
CA GLN A 101 -1.08 -36.35 -17.95
C GLN A 101 0.23 -35.92 -17.28
N LEU A 102 1.34 -36.63 -17.54
CA LEU A 102 2.68 -36.28 -17.06
C LEU A 102 3.07 -34.85 -17.46
N VAL A 103 2.86 -34.48 -18.73
CA VAL A 103 3.09 -33.10 -19.21
C VAL A 103 2.29 -32.07 -18.43
N ASN A 104 1.02 -32.35 -18.11
CA ASN A 104 0.20 -31.41 -17.34
C ASN A 104 0.72 -31.24 -15.91
N GLU A 105 1.18 -32.32 -15.28
CA GLU A 105 1.74 -32.27 -13.92
C GLU A 105 3.04 -31.49 -13.89
N ILE A 106 3.95 -31.75 -14.82
CA ILE A 106 5.21 -31.00 -14.98
C ILE A 106 4.91 -29.49 -15.16
N ILE A 107 3.99 -29.14 -16.07
CA ILE A 107 3.61 -27.74 -16.29
C ILE A 107 3.02 -27.10 -15.03
N LYS A 108 2.13 -27.83 -14.32
CA LYS A 108 1.53 -27.34 -13.08
C LYS A 108 2.58 -27.13 -11.99
N LYS A 109 3.57 -28.01 -11.90
CA LYS A 109 4.71 -27.89 -10.99
C LYS A 109 5.56 -26.66 -11.31
N TRP A 110 5.89 -26.44 -12.59
CA TRP A 110 6.57 -25.20 -13.00
C TRP A 110 5.79 -23.95 -12.63
N GLU A 111 4.47 -23.93 -12.90
CA GLU A 111 3.59 -22.80 -12.57
C GLU A 111 3.54 -22.55 -11.05
N TYR A 112 3.47 -23.61 -10.26
CA TYR A 112 3.50 -23.52 -8.80
C TYR A 112 4.80 -22.87 -8.30
N ASP A 113 5.96 -23.35 -8.75
CA ASP A 113 7.25 -22.83 -8.31
C ASP A 113 7.48 -21.38 -8.77
N TYR A 114 6.94 -20.99 -9.93
CA TYR A 114 6.91 -19.59 -10.38
C TYR A 114 6.18 -18.67 -9.42
N TYR A 115 4.96 -19.02 -9.00
CA TYR A 115 4.22 -18.20 -8.03
C TYR A 115 4.86 -18.23 -6.65
N LYS A 116 5.43 -19.37 -6.24
CA LYS A 116 6.15 -19.51 -4.96
C LYS A 116 7.36 -18.57 -4.89
N ASP A 117 8.15 -18.47 -5.96
CA ASP A 117 9.29 -17.53 -6.03
C ASP A 117 8.82 -16.08 -5.92
N ILE A 118 7.76 -15.70 -6.65
CA ILE A 118 7.16 -14.35 -6.56
C ILE A 118 6.69 -14.05 -5.14
N ASP A 119 5.96 -14.97 -4.51
CA ASP A 119 5.48 -14.80 -3.14
C ASP A 119 6.65 -14.65 -2.15
N SER A 120 7.74 -15.41 -2.33
CA SER A 120 8.93 -15.32 -1.48
C SER A 120 9.63 -13.95 -1.59
N LYS A 121 9.78 -13.43 -2.81
CA LYS A 121 10.38 -12.10 -3.08
C LYS A 121 9.50 -10.99 -2.54
N LEU A 122 8.18 -11.10 -2.70
CA LEU A 122 7.22 -10.16 -2.13
C LEU A 122 7.22 -10.21 -0.61
N LYS A 123 7.30 -11.40 0.00
CA LYS A 123 7.37 -11.54 1.46
C LYS A 123 8.55 -10.75 2.04
N ARG A 124 9.74 -10.87 1.44
CA ARG A 124 10.93 -10.08 1.84
C ARG A 124 10.70 -8.57 1.71
N ILE A 125 10.14 -8.12 0.59
CA ILE A 125 9.82 -6.70 0.35
C ILE A 125 8.75 -6.19 1.35
N LEU A 126 7.76 -7.01 1.67
CA LEU A 126 6.69 -6.70 2.61
C LEU A 126 7.16 -6.68 4.07
N GLU A 127 8.10 -7.55 4.43
CA GLU A 127 8.76 -7.56 5.75
C GLU A 127 9.62 -6.31 5.94
N GLN A 128 10.38 -5.91 4.91
CA GLN A 128 11.13 -4.65 4.89
C GLN A 128 10.20 -3.43 4.96
N ALA A 129 9.02 -3.51 4.35
CA ALA A 129 8.00 -2.46 4.37
C ALA A 129 7.19 -2.39 5.68
N SER A 130 7.72 -2.89 6.81
CA SER A 130 7.03 -2.86 8.10
C SER A 130 6.54 -1.43 8.41
N PHE A 131 5.22 -1.23 8.46
CA PHE A 131 4.65 0.10 8.70
C PHE A 131 3.36 0.12 9.50
N ILE A 132 3.25 1.22 10.25
CA ILE A 132 2.08 1.71 10.97
C ILE A 132 0.90 1.82 9.99
N PRO A 133 -0.27 1.26 10.31
CA PRO A 133 -1.43 1.34 9.42
C PRO A 133 -1.85 2.79 9.18
N VAL A 134 -1.92 3.21 7.91
CA VAL A 134 -2.39 4.53 7.45
C VAL A 134 -3.77 4.88 8.02
N LYS A 135 -4.61 3.89 8.34
CA LYS A 135 -5.90 4.10 9.02
C LYS A 135 -5.80 4.75 10.41
N ARG A 136 -4.64 4.68 11.08
CA ARG A 136 -4.43 5.36 12.38
C ARG A 136 -4.06 6.84 12.23
N VAL A 137 -3.87 7.30 11.00
CA VAL A 137 -3.52 8.68 10.71
C VAL A 137 -4.78 9.54 10.77
N GLU A 138 -4.77 10.58 11.59
CA GLU A 138 -5.93 11.46 11.80
C GLU A 138 -6.28 12.22 10.52
N LYS A 139 -7.51 12.05 10.02
CA LYS A 139 -7.96 12.77 8.82
C LYS A 139 -8.26 14.23 9.14
N ILE A 140 -7.81 15.14 8.27
CA ILE A 140 -8.14 16.56 8.35
C ILE A 140 -9.60 16.75 7.90
N LYS A 141 -10.48 17.07 8.86
CA LYS A 141 -11.90 17.31 8.60
C LYS A 141 -12.11 18.71 7.98
N ASN A 142 -13.02 18.83 7.01
CA ASN A 142 -13.40 20.13 6.42
C ASN A 142 -13.84 21.14 7.47
N ARG A 143 -14.58 20.70 8.50
CA ARG A 143 -15.00 21.56 9.62
C ARG A 143 -13.83 22.30 10.27
N ARG A 144 -12.64 21.71 10.33
CA ARG A 144 -11.44 22.36 10.90
C ARG A 144 -10.91 23.47 9.99
N ILE A 145 -10.83 23.22 8.69
CA ILE A 145 -10.41 24.23 7.70
C ILE A 145 -11.39 25.42 7.73
N ASN A 146 -12.69 25.12 7.72
CA ASN A 146 -13.74 26.13 7.75
C ASN A 146 -13.71 26.96 9.04
N ALA A 147 -13.33 26.38 10.18
CA ALA A 147 -13.21 27.11 11.43
C ALA A 147 -12.10 28.19 11.36
N TYR A 148 -10.92 27.88 10.79
CA TYR A 148 -9.85 28.87 10.59
C TYR A 148 -10.26 29.95 9.60
N MET A 149 -10.93 29.58 8.50
CA MET A 149 -11.47 30.54 7.54
C MET A 149 -12.51 31.47 8.17
N ALA A 150 -13.42 30.93 8.99
CA ALA A 150 -14.42 31.72 9.72
C ALA A 150 -13.76 32.65 10.74
N CYS A 151 -12.74 32.20 11.47
CA CYS A 151 -11.97 33.06 12.37
C CYS A 151 -11.28 34.20 11.61
N ALA A 152 -10.62 33.91 10.49
CA ALA A 152 -10.00 34.93 9.66
C ALA A 152 -11.02 35.98 9.20
N LEU A 153 -12.19 35.54 8.74
CA LEU A 153 -13.26 36.40 8.25
C LEU A 153 -13.85 37.25 9.39
N LEU A 154 -14.05 36.68 10.58
CA LEU A 154 -14.51 37.40 11.75
C LEU A 154 -13.52 38.50 12.16
N PHE A 155 -12.22 38.18 12.24
CA PHE A 155 -11.20 39.18 12.59
C PHE A 155 -11.00 40.23 11.49
N LEU A 156 -11.19 39.90 10.21
CA LEU A 156 -11.22 40.89 9.13
C LEU A 156 -12.39 41.87 9.28
N ILE A 157 -13.57 41.39 9.69
CA ILE A 157 -14.71 42.26 9.99
C ILE A 157 -14.42 43.16 11.19
N LEU A 158 -13.77 42.64 12.23
CA LEU A 158 -13.35 43.42 13.40
C LEU A 158 -12.28 44.48 13.08
N LEU A 159 -11.35 44.18 12.17
CA LEU A 159 -10.33 45.13 11.72
C LEU A 159 -10.91 46.28 10.89
N ARG A 160 -12.13 46.13 10.34
CA ARG A 160 -12.81 47.19 9.59
C ARG A 160 -13.41 48.19 10.57
N GLN A 161 -12.91 49.43 10.54
CA GLN A 161 -13.33 50.52 11.47
C GLN A 161 -14.86 50.72 11.51
N TYR A 162 -15.53 50.56 10.35
CA TYR A 162 -16.99 50.56 10.23
C TYR A 162 -17.46 49.20 9.71
N SER A 163 -18.12 48.41 10.57
CA SER A 163 -18.72 47.14 10.16
C SER A 163 -20.24 47.21 10.28
N PHE A 164 -20.95 46.58 9.33
CA PHE A 164 -22.41 46.46 9.36
C PHE A 164 -22.95 45.85 10.67
N LEU A 165 -22.13 45.04 11.35
CA LEU A 165 -22.49 44.43 12.65
C LEU A 165 -22.69 45.46 13.77
N GLN A 166 -22.18 46.69 13.62
CA GLN A 166 -22.41 47.79 14.57
C GLN A 166 -23.85 48.33 14.52
N VAL A 167 -24.58 48.08 13.43
CA VAL A 167 -25.97 48.56 13.23
C VAL A 167 -26.99 47.59 13.83
N ILE A 168 -26.57 46.38 14.21
CA ILE A 168 -27.47 45.34 14.75
C ILE A 168 -27.76 45.62 16.23
N PRO A 169 -29.03 45.71 16.66
CA PRO A 169 -29.37 45.90 18.07
C PRO A 169 -28.84 44.75 18.94
N TYR A 170 -28.45 45.06 20.18
CA TYR A 170 -27.79 44.19 21.17
C TYR A 170 -26.33 43.77 20.87
N VAL A 171 -25.97 43.54 19.61
CA VAL A 171 -24.60 43.13 19.21
C VAL A 171 -23.71 44.34 18.93
N GLY A 172 -24.27 45.41 18.37
CA GLY A 172 -23.55 46.62 17.99
C GLY A 172 -22.72 47.30 19.11
N PRO A 173 -23.24 47.44 20.35
CA PRO A 173 -22.49 48.05 21.45
C PRO A 173 -21.20 47.30 21.84
N ALA A 174 -21.16 45.98 21.65
CA ALA A 174 -19.96 45.19 21.90
C ALA A 174 -18.91 45.40 20.79
N PHE A 175 -19.34 45.44 19.53
CA PHE A 175 -18.46 45.67 18.37
C PHE A 175 -17.86 47.08 18.36
N THR A 176 -18.60 48.10 18.79
CA THR A 176 -18.07 49.47 18.89
C THR A 176 -16.98 49.61 19.96
N LYS A 177 -17.13 48.94 21.12
CA LYS A 177 -16.08 48.88 22.16
C LYS A 177 -14.82 48.18 21.66
N ILE A 178 -14.97 47.05 20.96
CA ILE A 178 -13.84 46.30 20.38
C ILE A 178 -13.12 47.12 19.32
N ASN A 179 -13.85 47.78 18.41
CA ASN A 179 -13.24 48.61 17.36
C ASN A 179 -12.48 49.81 17.94
N ARG A 180 -12.97 50.43 19.03
CA ARG A 180 -12.23 51.50 19.72
C ARG A 180 -10.89 51.02 20.28
N LEU A 181 -10.81 49.79 20.77
CA LEU A 181 -9.55 49.20 21.27
C LEU A 181 -8.60 48.79 20.14
N LEU A 182 -9.14 48.37 19.00
CA LEU A 182 -8.36 48.07 17.79
C LEU A 182 -7.79 49.32 17.09
N ILE A 183 -8.10 50.54 17.57
CA ILE A 183 -7.41 51.77 17.14
C ILE A 183 -5.97 51.78 17.65
N TYR A 184 -5.69 51.17 18.81
CA TYR A 184 -4.33 51.06 19.32
C TYR A 184 -3.53 50.07 18.47
N THR A 185 -2.40 50.55 17.95
CA THR A 185 -1.50 49.82 17.04
C THR A 185 -1.11 48.43 17.55
N ARG A 186 -0.90 48.25 18.86
CA ARG A 186 -0.60 46.96 19.47
C ARG A 186 -1.71 45.91 19.26
N TYR A 187 -2.98 46.27 19.49
CA TYR A 187 -4.10 45.34 19.34
C TYR A 187 -4.46 45.12 17.87
N TYR A 188 -4.35 46.16 17.05
CA TYR A 188 -4.46 46.07 15.59
C TYR A 188 -3.46 45.06 15.00
N ASN A 189 -2.19 45.17 15.40
CA ASN A 189 -1.13 44.29 14.91
C ASN A 189 -1.36 42.83 15.33
N ILE A 190 -1.80 42.58 16.57
CA ILE A 190 -2.09 41.21 17.04
C ILE A 190 -3.28 40.62 16.29
N ALA A 191 -4.35 41.39 16.10
CA ALA A 191 -5.51 40.94 15.30
C ALA A 191 -5.12 40.65 13.84
N SER A 192 -4.28 41.50 13.23
CA SER A 192 -3.72 41.28 11.88
C SER A 192 -2.87 40.00 11.79
N ILE A 193 -2.01 39.76 12.79
CA ILE A 193 -1.22 38.51 12.91
C ILE A 193 -2.14 37.29 13.02
N ILE A 194 -3.22 37.37 13.80
CA ILE A 194 -4.21 36.28 13.93
C ILE A 194 -4.89 36.01 12.58
N VAL A 195 -5.27 37.04 11.81
CA VAL A 195 -5.83 36.87 10.46
C VAL A 195 -4.83 36.17 9.54
N TYR A 196 -3.60 36.66 9.50
CA TYR A 196 -2.54 36.11 8.65
C TYR A 196 -2.27 34.63 9.00
N LEU A 197 -2.08 34.31 10.28
CA LEU A 197 -1.90 32.93 10.74
C LEU A 197 -3.10 32.05 10.42
N SER A 198 -4.33 32.56 10.53
CA SER A 198 -5.55 31.80 10.21
C SER A 198 -5.58 31.39 8.73
N ILE A 199 -5.20 32.30 7.82
CA ILE A 199 -5.14 32.05 6.38
C ILE A 199 -3.99 31.09 6.05
N VAL A 200 -2.81 31.27 6.64
CA VAL A 200 -1.67 30.37 6.44
C VAL A 200 -2.00 28.96 6.91
N ILE A 201 -2.59 28.80 8.09
CA ILE A 201 -3.01 27.51 8.63
C ILE A 201 -4.08 26.87 7.74
N SER A 202 -5.07 27.62 7.25
CA SER A 202 -6.12 27.09 6.38
C SER A 202 -5.56 26.63 5.04
N MET A 203 -4.72 27.43 4.38
CA MET A 203 -4.03 27.05 3.15
C MET A 203 -3.17 25.80 3.35
N TYR A 204 -2.40 25.75 4.42
CA TYR A 204 -1.55 24.61 4.73
C TYR A 204 -2.39 23.34 4.95
N LEU A 205 -3.47 23.42 5.72
CA LEU A 205 -4.40 22.29 5.91
C LEU A 205 -5.07 21.86 4.61
N ILE A 206 -5.40 22.78 3.69
CA ILE A 206 -5.94 22.46 2.36
C ILE A 206 -4.92 21.75 1.50
N ILE A 207 -3.67 22.24 1.41
CA ILE A 207 -2.61 21.61 0.62
C ILE A 207 -2.34 20.20 1.13
N VAL A 208 -2.15 20.06 2.44
CA VAL A 208 -1.95 18.77 3.12
C VAL A 208 -3.15 17.86 2.84
N LYS A 209 -4.38 18.38 2.95
CA LYS A 209 -5.57 17.61 2.65
C LYS A 209 -5.64 17.16 1.19
N VAL A 210 -5.45 18.03 0.20
CA VAL A 210 -5.55 17.69 -1.23
C VAL A 210 -4.44 16.70 -1.64
N TYR A 211 -3.22 16.94 -1.16
CA TYR A 211 -2.07 16.10 -1.47
C TYR A 211 -2.20 14.71 -0.83
N PHE A 212 -2.64 14.66 0.43
CA PHE A 212 -2.69 13.41 1.18
C PHE A 212 -4.05 12.69 1.14
N ASP A 213 -5.15 13.35 0.78
CA ASP A 213 -6.45 12.67 0.57
C ASP A 213 -6.36 11.68 -0.58
N LYS A 214 -5.55 11.91 -1.62
CA LYS A 214 -5.32 10.89 -2.65
C LYS A 214 -4.75 9.62 -2.02
N VAL A 215 -3.69 9.74 -1.20
CA VAL A 215 -3.04 8.60 -0.53
C VAL A 215 -3.94 7.96 0.53
N LEU A 216 -4.69 8.76 1.30
CA LEU A 216 -5.61 8.31 2.36
C LEU A 216 -6.92 7.71 1.80
N LYS A 217 -7.43 8.20 0.67
CA LYS A 217 -8.63 7.71 -0.04
C LYS A 217 -8.40 6.31 -0.61
N PHE A 218 -7.16 5.99 -0.97
CA PHE A 218 -6.81 4.61 -1.29
C PHE A 218 -6.88 3.68 -0.07
N GLY A 219 -6.87 4.19 1.17
CA GLY A 219 -7.17 3.42 2.40
C GLY A 219 -6.24 2.23 2.69
N LEU A 220 -5.24 2.03 1.84
CA LEU A 220 -4.32 0.91 1.81
C LEU A 220 -3.00 1.35 2.45
N SER A 221 -2.46 0.50 3.32
CA SER A 221 -1.06 0.60 3.74
C SER A 221 -0.14 0.43 2.53
N ALA A 222 1.16 0.75 2.66
CA ALA A 222 2.18 0.38 1.66
C ALA A 222 2.00 -1.08 1.20
N LYS A 223 1.75 -1.96 2.18
CA LYS A 223 1.41 -3.38 1.97
C LYS A 223 0.17 -3.58 1.10
N GLY A 224 -0.90 -2.83 1.31
CA GLY A 224 -2.10 -2.90 0.47
C GLY A 224 -1.88 -2.42 -0.97
N PHE A 225 -1.08 -1.38 -1.17
CA PHE A 225 -0.68 -0.95 -2.53
C PHE A 225 0.20 -1.99 -3.24
N LEU A 226 1.14 -2.59 -2.51
CA LEU A 226 2.00 -3.66 -3.02
C LEU A 226 1.17 -4.90 -3.39
N ILE A 227 0.15 -5.26 -2.59
CA ILE A 227 -0.79 -6.35 -2.88
C ILE A 227 -1.61 -6.07 -4.14
N LYS A 228 -2.14 -4.85 -4.30
CA LYS A 228 -2.95 -4.50 -5.47
C LYS A 228 -2.15 -4.50 -6.76
N GLU A 229 -0.92 -3.96 -6.74
CA GLU A 229 -0.07 -4.01 -7.93
C GLU A 229 0.43 -5.43 -8.21
N ARG A 230 0.75 -6.22 -7.18
CA ARG A 230 1.02 -7.65 -7.35
C ARG A 230 -0.08 -8.30 -8.18
N ASP A 231 -1.35 -8.13 -7.80
CA ASP A 231 -2.47 -8.74 -8.51
C ASP A 231 -2.57 -8.27 -9.97
N ARG A 232 -2.26 -6.99 -10.23
CA ARG A 232 -2.19 -6.44 -11.58
C ARG A 232 -1.04 -7.04 -12.40
N MET A 233 0.15 -7.17 -11.80
CA MET A 233 1.33 -7.73 -12.45
C MET A 233 1.15 -9.23 -12.73
N LEU A 234 0.56 -9.99 -11.81
CA LEU A 234 0.24 -11.41 -12.02
C LEU A 234 -0.73 -11.63 -13.18
N LYS A 235 -1.71 -10.73 -13.35
CA LYS A 235 -2.60 -10.76 -14.52
C LYS A 235 -1.84 -10.44 -15.82
N LYS A 236 -0.95 -9.45 -15.79
CA LYS A 236 -0.21 -8.98 -16.98
C LYS A 236 0.92 -9.92 -17.42
N PHE A 237 1.54 -10.62 -16.47
CA PHE A 237 2.69 -11.51 -16.69
C PHE A 237 2.34 -12.98 -16.46
N LYS A 238 1.11 -13.37 -16.79
CA LYS A 238 0.71 -14.78 -16.72
C LYS A 238 1.58 -15.57 -17.72
N PRO A 239 2.27 -16.64 -17.29
CA PRO A 239 3.05 -17.46 -18.20
C PRO A 239 2.14 -17.98 -19.33
N ASN A 240 2.68 -18.03 -20.55
CA ASN A 240 1.97 -18.43 -21.78
C ASN A 240 1.85 -19.96 -21.86
N ILE A 241 1.26 -20.54 -20.80
CA ILE A 241 1.10 -21.98 -20.57
C ILE A 241 0.42 -22.65 -21.76
N LYS A 242 -0.52 -21.95 -22.42
CA LYS A 242 -1.21 -22.46 -23.61
C LYS A 242 -0.22 -22.81 -24.73
N LYS A 243 0.78 -21.96 -24.98
CA LYS A 243 1.77 -22.16 -26.04
C LYS A 243 2.68 -23.36 -25.73
N ILE A 244 3.20 -23.44 -24.50
CA ILE A 244 4.03 -24.58 -24.04
C ILE A 244 3.25 -25.89 -24.09
N ARG A 245 2.03 -25.91 -23.55
CA ARG A 245 1.18 -27.12 -23.53
C ARG A 245 0.88 -27.60 -24.93
N LYS A 246 0.53 -26.70 -25.86
CA LYS A 246 0.28 -27.03 -27.27
C LYS A 246 1.52 -27.65 -27.91
N HIS A 247 2.70 -27.09 -27.64
CA HIS A 247 3.97 -27.61 -28.13
C HIS A 247 4.28 -29.02 -27.61
N LEU A 248 4.28 -29.21 -26.29
CA LEU A 248 4.54 -30.52 -25.67
C LEU A 248 3.50 -31.58 -26.09
N TYR A 249 2.25 -31.19 -26.29
CA TYR A 249 1.23 -32.11 -26.81
C TYR A 249 1.46 -32.51 -28.27
N LYS A 250 1.94 -31.60 -29.13
CA LYS A 250 2.35 -31.98 -30.50
C LYS A 250 3.47 -33.02 -30.44
N LEU A 251 4.46 -32.80 -29.58
CA LEU A 251 5.56 -33.74 -29.36
C LEU A 251 5.09 -35.12 -28.85
N THR A 252 3.98 -35.22 -28.10
CA THR A 252 3.43 -36.53 -27.72
C THR A 252 2.87 -37.34 -28.90
N LYS A 253 2.47 -36.67 -29.99
CA LYS A 253 1.77 -37.29 -31.12
C LYS A 253 2.67 -37.50 -32.34
N CYS A 254 3.63 -36.62 -32.58
CA CYS A 254 4.40 -36.57 -33.82
C CYS A 254 5.89 -36.84 -33.55
N VAL A 255 6.47 -37.78 -34.29
CA VAL A 255 7.89 -38.14 -34.21
C VAL A 255 8.78 -37.08 -34.87
N LYS A 256 8.29 -36.42 -35.93
CA LYS A 256 9.00 -35.40 -36.72
C LYS A 256 8.62 -33.95 -36.37
N VAL A 257 8.75 -33.55 -35.10
CA VAL A 257 8.69 -32.11 -34.77
C VAL A 257 10.13 -31.61 -34.71
N GLU A 258 10.53 -30.84 -35.72
CA GLU A 258 11.86 -30.22 -35.82
C GLU A 258 11.95 -28.88 -35.06
N GLU A 259 10.81 -28.18 -34.92
CA GLU A 259 10.75 -26.92 -34.19
C GLU A 259 11.03 -27.14 -32.69
N LYS A 260 12.20 -26.69 -32.24
CA LYS A 260 12.53 -26.59 -30.82
C LYS A 260 12.18 -25.20 -30.29
N TYR A 261 11.61 -25.13 -29.08
CA TYR A 261 11.27 -23.85 -28.47
C TYR A 261 12.29 -23.39 -27.44
N GLN A 262 12.96 -22.28 -27.73
CA GLN A 262 13.88 -21.65 -26.79
C GLN A 262 13.12 -21.06 -25.61
N ILE A 263 13.59 -21.33 -24.39
CA ILE A 263 12.96 -20.82 -23.17
C ILE A 263 12.95 -19.28 -23.18
N ASN A 264 14.04 -18.66 -23.64
CA ASN A 264 14.24 -17.21 -23.66
C ASN A 264 13.28 -16.46 -24.62
N GLU A 265 12.90 -17.10 -25.74
CA GLU A 265 11.93 -16.54 -26.69
C GLU A 265 10.49 -16.66 -26.20
N LEU A 266 10.22 -17.67 -25.39
CA LEU A 266 8.91 -17.89 -24.79
C LEU A 266 8.68 -17.02 -23.55
N PHE A 267 9.75 -16.70 -22.81
CA PHE A 267 9.69 -15.96 -21.55
C PHE A 267 10.92 -15.09 -21.28
N ASN A 268 10.69 -13.82 -20.93
CA ASN A 268 11.73 -12.96 -20.37
C ASN A 268 11.50 -12.70 -18.87
N SER A 269 11.90 -13.68 -18.06
CA SER A 269 11.83 -13.64 -16.59
C SER A 269 12.62 -12.47 -15.99
N LYS A 270 13.74 -12.07 -16.63
CA LYS A 270 14.61 -10.94 -16.26
C LYS A 270 13.83 -9.62 -16.21
N ILE A 271 12.98 -9.36 -17.21
CA ILE A 271 12.13 -8.16 -17.26
C ILE A 271 11.09 -8.19 -16.13
N ILE A 272 10.49 -9.36 -15.86
CA ILE A 272 9.42 -9.51 -14.86
C ILE A 272 9.97 -9.28 -13.46
N VAL A 273 11.05 -9.98 -13.09
CA VAL A 273 11.68 -9.85 -11.77
C VAL A 273 12.19 -8.42 -11.55
N LYS A 274 12.85 -7.82 -12.54
CA LYS A 274 13.35 -6.45 -12.46
C LYS A 274 12.21 -5.43 -12.34
N ARG A 275 11.09 -5.62 -13.04
CA ARG A 275 9.90 -4.76 -12.93
C ARG A 275 9.25 -4.87 -11.55
N ILE A 276 9.10 -6.08 -11.02
CA ILE A 276 8.54 -6.31 -9.67
C ILE A 276 9.41 -5.66 -8.60
N GLN A 277 10.74 -5.83 -8.68
CA GLN A 277 11.68 -5.20 -7.74
C GLN A 277 11.67 -3.67 -7.82
N ARG A 278 11.73 -3.09 -9.03
CA ARG A 278 11.68 -1.63 -9.23
C ARG A 278 10.38 -1.04 -8.69
N TYR A 279 9.25 -1.68 -8.98
CA TYR A 279 7.95 -1.22 -8.48
C TYR A 279 7.87 -1.30 -6.96
N GLY A 280 8.31 -2.42 -6.38
CA GLY A 280 8.36 -2.61 -4.92
C GLY A 280 9.17 -1.51 -4.22
N ARG A 281 10.38 -1.22 -4.72
CA ARG A 281 11.22 -0.13 -4.18
C ARG A 281 10.57 1.24 -4.31
N ASN A 282 9.98 1.56 -5.46
CA ASN A 282 9.33 2.86 -5.68
C ASN A 282 8.12 3.09 -4.76
N VAL A 283 7.30 2.06 -4.54
CA VAL A 283 6.13 2.16 -3.66
C VAL A 283 6.56 2.27 -2.19
N ILE A 284 7.54 1.48 -1.76
CA ILE A 284 8.09 1.57 -0.40
C ILE A 284 8.65 2.98 -0.16
N ASN A 285 9.45 3.49 -1.09
CA ASN A 285 10.03 4.83 -0.96
C ASN A 285 8.94 5.91 -0.90
N ARG A 286 7.96 5.89 -1.83
CA ARG A 286 6.89 6.90 -1.86
C ARG A 286 6.00 6.86 -0.61
N VAL A 287 5.67 5.68 -0.10
CA VAL A 287 4.85 5.56 1.12
C VAL A 287 5.66 5.85 2.38
N GLY A 288 6.93 5.46 2.43
CA GLY A 288 7.85 5.80 3.52
C GLY A 288 8.02 7.31 3.66
N ILE A 289 8.34 7.99 2.55
CA ILE A 289 8.37 9.46 2.42
C ILE A 289 7.04 10.04 2.93
N PHE A 290 5.90 9.56 2.42
CA PHE A 290 4.58 10.00 2.87
C PHE A 290 4.42 9.89 4.39
N THR A 291 4.79 8.78 5.02
CA THR A 291 4.61 8.61 6.47
C THR A 291 5.52 9.48 7.33
N SER A 292 6.74 9.78 6.86
CA SER A 292 7.68 10.67 7.59
C SER A 292 7.21 12.11 7.51
N TYR A 293 7.08 12.63 6.29
CA TYR A 293 6.69 14.03 6.06
C TYR A 293 5.30 14.31 6.63
N TYR A 294 4.34 13.37 6.54
CA TYR A 294 3.00 13.61 7.08
C TYR A 294 3.00 13.79 8.60
N LYS A 295 3.84 13.05 9.34
CA LYS A 295 3.94 13.21 10.81
C LYS A 295 4.57 14.55 11.18
N GLU A 296 5.64 14.94 10.50
CA GLU A 296 6.30 16.23 10.69
C GLU A 296 5.34 17.38 10.40
N ILE A 297 4.62 17.31 9.28
CA ILE A 297 3.59 18.27 8.88
C ILE A 297 2.47 18.36 9.92
N LEU A 298 2.00 17.23 10.47
CA LEU A 298 1.00 17.24 11.54
C LEU A 298 1.52 17.89 12.83
N LEU A 299 2.80 17.66 13.17
CA LEU A 299 3.44 18.24 14.34
C LEU A 299 3.56 19.76 14.19
N VAL A 300 4.04 20.24 13.05
CA VAL A 300 4.10 21.68 12.71
C VAL A 300 2.70 22.30 12.77
N SER A 301 1.70 21.62 12.19
CA SER A 301 0.30 22.05 12.28
C SER A 301 -0.20 22.13 13.73
N LYS A 302 0.26 21.25 14.63
CA LYS A 302 -0.13 21.29 16.05
C LYS A 302 0.51 22.47 16.78
N ILE A 303 1.79 22.77 16.50
CA ILE A 303 2.49 23.93 17.06
C ILE A 303 1.83 25.23 16.61
N LEU A 304 1.58 25.38 15.31
CA LEU A 304 0.90 26.57 14.76
C LEU A 304 -0.49 26.78 15.39
N ARG A 305 -1.20 25.70 15.69
CA ARG A 305 -2.50 25.75 16.38
C ARG A 305 -2.37 26.25 17.82
N LEU A 306 -1.37 25.80 18.56
CA LEU A 306 -1.13 26.27 19.93
C LEU A 306 -0.79 27.76 19.94
N ILE A 307 0.06 28.22 19.01
CA ILE A 307 0.40 29.64 18.87
C ILE A 307 -0.86 30.47 18.53
N HIS A 308 -1.63 30.03 17.54
CA HIS A 308 -2.86 30.72 17.12
C HIS A 308 -3.89 30.83 18.26
N PHE A 309 -4.10 29.75 18.99
CA PHE A 309 -5.00 29.74 20.15
C PHE A 309 -4.48 30.61 21.30
N GLY A 310 -3.17 30.57 21.57
CA GLY A 310 -2.53 31.42 22.57
C GLY A 310 -2.67 32.91 22.26
N LEU A 311 -2.52 33.32 21.00
CA LEU A 311 -2.72 34.71 20.56
C LEU A 311 -4.17 35.17 20.74
N ILE A 312 -5.14 34.30 20.44
CA ILE A 312 -6.57 34.61 20.66
C ILE A 312 -6.85 34.78 22.15
N ILE A 313 -6.38 33.86 23.01
CA ILE A 313 -6.56 33.97 24.46
C ILE A 313 -5.91 35.26 24.98
N TYR A 314 -4.68 35.54 24.56
CA TYR A 314 -3.98 36.75 24.97
C TYR A 314 -4.76 38.01 24.59
N LEU A 315 -5.30 38.06 23.37
CA LEU A 315 -6.10 39.20 22.91
C LEU A 315 -7.41 39.32 23.70
N ILE A 316 -8.10 38.21 23.99
CA ILE A 316 -9.30 38.20 24.83
C ILE A 316 -8.97 38.72 26.25
N ILE A 317 -7.95 38.17 26.90
CA ILE A 317 -7.54 38.58 28.26
C ILE A 317 -7.15 40.06 28.28
N SER A 318 -6.39 40.52 27.27
CA SER A 318 -5.99 41.93 27.17
C SER A 318 -7.21 42.85 26.98
N LEU A 319 -8.18 42.44 26.14
CA LEU A 319 -9.43 43.18 25.97
C LEU A 319 -10.26 43.22 27.27
N PHE A 320 -10.26 42.14 28.06
CA PHE A 320 -10.93 42.10 29.36
C PHE A 320 -10.25 43.01 30.39
N LEU A 321 -8.92 42.96 30.50
CA LEU A 321 -8.14 43.77 31.43
C LEU A 321 -8.23 45.27 31.12
N VAL A 322 -8.16 45.66 29.84
CA VAL A 322 -8.27 47.07 29.44
C VAL A 322 -9.71 47.60 29.61
N ASN A 323 -10.72 46.74 29.48
CA ASN A 323 -12.11 47.18 29.64
C ASN A 323 -12.57 47.33 31.08
N ASN A 324 -11.85 46.84 32.12
CA ASN A 324 -12.17 47.02 33.54
C ASN A 324 -13.67 47.25 33.89
N ILE A 325 -14.55 46.38 33.36
CA ILE A 325 -15.99 46.35 33.65
C ILE A 325 -16.34 44.90 34.01
N ALA A 326 -15.71 44.41 35.06
CA ALA A 326 -16.17 43.25 35.83
C ALA A 326 -15.93 43.41 37.34
N PHE A 327 -15.44 44.57 37.79
CA PHE A 327 -15.37 44.95 39.20
C PHE A 327 -15.82 46.41 39.34
N TRP A 328 -17.08 46.62 38.98
CA TRP A 328 -18.09 47.55 39.50
C TRP A 328 -19.39 47.18 38.76
#